data_AF-A0A954FER0-F1
#
_entry.id   AF-A0A954FER0-F1
#
_cell.length_a   1.000
_cell.length_b   1.000
_cell.length_c   1.000
_cell.angle_alpha   90.00
_cell.angle_beta   90.00
_cell.angle_gamma   90.00
#
_symmetry.space_group_name_H-M   'P 1'
#
loop_
_entity.id
_entity.type
_entity.pdbx_description
1 polymer ?
#
loop_
_entity_poly.entity_id
_entity_poly.type
_entity_poly.pdbx_seq_one_letter_code
_entity_poly.pdbx_strand_id
1 'polypeptide(L)'
;MLSSPRQSDTYSRLLLLLLSCGCLLLPASVSAQNGAKGETVNISRDASKTAEAVTPEAKSEKEQKPANAVSAIREKLAIEFARTHHPELADLIQRLKKHKPREYKRAIRDLDSTLTKLDRFKKRDNDRYRLTLERWEVDSRIRLMAARVSIMGSSEDEAELKTLLKQRMDLQLEFLKHEKAQAEKRLQKLEKSIADIEQNHDKLVDSELAKINRSIKKTGQSNKKQK
;
A
#
# COMPACT_ATOMS: atom_id res chain seq x y z
N MET A 1 -18.91 42.57 -28.80
CA MET A 1 -17.64 42.21 -28.15
C MET A 1 -17.88 41.00 -27.25
N LEU A 2 -17.68 39.80 -27.79
CA LEU A 2 -17.82 38.55 -27.05
C LEU A 2 -16.41 38.06 -26.70
N SER A 3 -16.11 38.09 -25.40
CA SER A 3 -14.82 37.65 -24.83
C SER A 3 -14.69 36.13 -24.97
N SER A 4 -13.72 35.68 -25.76
CA SER A 4 -13.32 34.27 -25.81
C SER A 4 -12.72 33.82 -24.46
N PRO A 5 -13.10 32.65 -23.93
CA PRO A 5 -12.44 32.10 -22.75
C PRO A 5 -11.00 31.69 -23.07
N ARG A 6 -10.05 32.06 -22.21
CA ARG A 6 -8.61 31.77 -22.35
C ARG A 6 -8.36 30.25 -22.37
N GLN A 7 -7.72 29.78 -23.43
CA GLN A 7 -7.29 28.39 -23.62
C GLN A 7 -6.41 27.84 -22.47
N SER A 8 -5.82 28.68 -21.61
CA SER A 8 -5.00 28.24 -20.48
C SER A 8 -5.78 27.49 -19.39
N ASP A 9 -7.07 27.79 -19.25
CA ASP A 9 -7.90 27.26 -18.16
C ASP A 9 -8.43 25.85 -18.45
N THR A 10 -8.54 25.48 -19.73
CA THR A 10 -8.93 24.13 -20.16
C THR A 10 -7.80 23.12 -19.93
N TYR A 11 -6.55 23.47 -20.25
CA TYR A 11 -5.39 22.60 -19.99
C TYR A 11 -5.14 22.36 -18.49
N SER A 12 -5.39 23.35 -17.64
CA SER A 12 -5.25 23.22 -16.18
C SER A 12 -6.29 22.27 -15.59
N ARG A 13 -7.55 22.34 -16.08
CA ARG A 13 -8.64 21.44 -15.66
C ARG A 13 -8.50 20.02 -16.24
N LEU A 14 -7.99 19.88 -17.46
CA LEU A 14 -7.66 18.57 -18.08
C LEU A 14 -6.49 17.88 -17.38
N LEU A 15 -5.46 18.62 -16.97
CA LEU A 15 -4.35 18.06 -16.18
C LEU A 15 -4.78 17.67 -14.75
N LEU A 16 -5.73 18.41 -14.17
CA LEU A 16 -6.35 18.07 -12.89
C LEU A 16 -7.25 16.82 -12.99
N LEU A 17 -7.92 16.60 -14.13
CA LEU A 17 -8.72 15.40 -14.39
C LEU A 17 -7.85 14.14 -14.62
N LEU A 18 -6.68 14.29 -15.24
CA LEU A 18 -5.69 13.20 -15.42
C LEU A 18 -5.15 12.61 -14.11
N LEU A 19 -5.41 13.27 -12.97
CA LEU A 19 -4.73 12.99 -11.70
C LEU A 19 -5.65 12.91 -10.47
N SER A 20 -6.96 13.12 -10.58
CA SER A 20 -7.86 13.18 -9.40
C SER A 20 -8.87 12.03 -9.27
N CYS A 21 -9.08 11.17 -10.27
CA CYS A 21 -10.01 10.05 -10.13
C CYS A 21 -9.32 8.76 -9.66
N GLY A 22 -8.71 8.80 -8.47
CA GLY A 22 -7.99 7.68 -7.86
C GLY A 22 -8.48 7.24 -6.48
N CYS A 23 -9.57 7.82 -5.95
CA CYS A 23 -10.08 7.53 -4.61
C CYS A 23 -11.61 7.55 -4.53
N LEU A 24 -12.29 6.66 -5.26
CA LEU A 24 -13.65 6.23 -4.91
C LEU A 24 -13.73 4.71 -4.91
N LEU A 25 -12.91 4.11 -4.03
CA LEU A 25 -13.24 2.84 -3.43
C LEU A 25 -13.20 3.08 -1.93
N LEU A 26 -14.39 3.28 -1.35
CA LEU A 26 -14.62 3.22 0.08
C LEU A 26 -14.06 1.90 0.60
N PRO A 27 -13.04 1.89 1.48
CA PRO A 27 -12.97 0.81 2.44
C PRO A 27 -14.13 1.05 3.41
N ALA A 28 -15.15 0.20 3.36
CA ALA A 28 -16.06 0.05 4.49
C ALA A 28 -15.21 -0.45 5.66
N SER A 29 -14.66 0.48 6.44
CA SER A 29 -14.14 0.19 7.76
C SER A 29 -15.34 -0.21 8.61
N VAL A 30 -15.59 -1.52 8.72
CA VAL A 30 -16.39 -2.06 9.82
C VAL A 30 -15.64 -1.70 11.10
N SER A 31 -16.01 -0.56 11.67
CA SER A 31 -15.63 -0.19 13.04
C SER A 31 -16.49 -1.05 13.95
N ALA A 32 -15.95 -2.19 14.36
CA ALA A 32 -16.51 -2.99 15.43
C ALA A 32 -16.38 -2.20 16.72
N GLN A 33 -17.46 -1.49 17.08
CA GLN A 33 -17.59 -0.80 18.35
C GLN A 33 -17.93 -1.85 19.41
N ASN A 34 -16.91 -2.43 20.03
CA ASN A 34 -17.06 -3.18 21.27
C ASN A 34 -16.56 -2.30 22.43
N GLY A 35 -17.51 -1.87 23.26
CA GLY A 35 -17.25 -1.27 24.54
C GLY A 35 -16.76 -2.31 25.55
N ALA A 36 -15.81 -1.90 26.37
CA ALA A 36 -15.75 -2.17 27.80
C ALA A 36 -14.48 -1.46 28.30
N LYS A 37 -14.69 -0.36 29.04
CA LYS A 37 -13.64 0.27 29.83
C LYS A 37 -13.24 -0.71 30.94
N GLY A 38 -12.21 -1.50 30.67
CA GLY A 38 -11.48 -2.26 31.69
C GLY A 38 -10.44 -1.35 32.32
N GLU A 39 -10.69 -0.99 33.57
CA GLU A 39 -9.88 -0.20 34.46
C GLU A 39 -8.52 -0.88 34.71
N THR A 40 -7.46 -0.39 34.06
CA THR A 40 -6.09 -0.80 34.39
C THR A 40 -5.54 0.13 35.46
N VAL A 41 -5.44 -0.39 36.68
CA VAL A 41 -4.78 0.24 37.83
C VAL A 41 -3.30 0.46 37.50
N ASN A 42 -2.92 1.74 37.33
CA ASN A 42 -1.52 2.16 37.26
C ASN A 42 -0.95 2.15 38.68
N ILE A 43 -0.09 1.17 38.99
CA ILE A 43 0.70 1.18 40.21
C ILE A 43 1.93 2.08 39.95
N SER A 44 1.81 3.34 40.36
CA SER A 44 2.97 4.22 40.55
C SER A 44 3.90 3.62 41.60
N ARG A 45 5.15 3.36 41.21
CA ARG A 45 6.24 3.14 42.14
C ARG A 45 7.13 4.37 42.16
N ASP A 46 6.96 5.16 43.20
CA ASP A 46 7.90 6.19 43.62
C ASP A 46 9.22 5.54 44.07
N ALA A 47 10.32 6.00 43.49
CA ALA A 47 11.65 5.95 44.10
C ALA A 47 12.44 7.17 43.62
N SER A 48 12.80 8.00 44.59
CA SER A 48 13.49 9.29 44.46
C SER A 48 15.02 9.12 44.44
N LYS A 49 15.70 10.19 43.95
CA LYS A 49 17.12 10.57 44.10
C LYS A 49 18.15 9.79 43.24
N THR A 50 19.14 10.40 42.56
CA THR A 50 19.85 11.69 42.75
C THR A 50 20.49 12.18 41.44
N ALA A 51 20.79 13.47 41.39
CA ALA A 51 21.37 14.27 40.31
C ALA A 51 22.73 13.78 39.77
N GLU A 52 22.99 14.02 38.49
CA GLU A 52 24.21 14.68 38.04
C GLU A 52 24.03 15.34 36.67
N ALA A 53 24.57 16.56 36.58
CA ALA A 53 24.42 17.48 35.48
C ALA A 53 25.54 17.27 34.46
N VAL A 54 25.21 17.08 33.18
CA VAL A 54 26.06 17.49 32.05
C VAL A 54 25.18 17.87 30.87
N THR A 55 25.23 19.15 30.48
CA THR A 55 25.08 19.57 29.08
C THR A 55 26.08 20.71 28.91
N PRO A 56 26.90 20.66 27.85
CA PRO A 56 26.55 21.51 26.73
C PRO A 56 26.65 20.79 25.37
N GLU A 57 25.69 21.15 24.53
CA GLU A 57 25.82 21.33 23.07
C GLU A 57 26.19 20.13 22.18
N ALA A 58 25.17 19.61 21.51
CA ALA A 58 25.15 19.57 20.06
C ALA A 58 23.70 19.66 19.56
N LYS A 59 23.27 20.87 19.21
CA LYS A 59 22.08 21.08 18.37
C LYS A 59 22.36 20.44 17.02
N SER A 60 21.97 19.17 16.88
CA SER A 60 21.76 18.60 15.56
C SER A 60 20.56 19.33 14.96
N GLU A 61 20.84 20.28 14.07
CA GLU A 61 19.88 20.74 13.08
C GLU A 61 19.40 19.52 12.31
N LYS A 62 18.32 18.92 12.78
CA LYS A 62 17.48 18.05 11.96
C LYS A 62 16.89 18.95 10.90
N GLU A 63 17.59 19.06 9.76
CA GLU A 63 16.97 19.38 8.49
C GLU A 63 15.68 18.57 8.41
N GLN A 64 14.56 19.27 8.52
CA GLN A 64 13.23 18.72 8.34
C GLN A 64 13.11 18.37 6.86
N LYS A 65 13.70 17.23 6.48
CA LYS A 65 13.41 16.60 5.20
C LYS A 65 11.89 16.35 5.21
N PRO A 66 11.12 16.93 4.28
CA PRO A 66 9.69 16.72 4.28
C PRO A 66 9.48 15.21 4.20
N ALA A 67 8.70 14.67 5.14
CA ALA A 67 8.49 13.23 5.33
C ALA A 67 7.94 12.48 4.08
N ASN A 68 7.68 13.22 2.99
CA ASN A 68 7.07 12.78 1.75
C ASN A 68 7.95 12.98 0.50
N ALA A 69 9.26 13.24 0.65
CA ALA A 69 10.20 13.34 -0.46
C ALA A 69 10.81 11.98 -0.81
N VAL A 70 10.57 11.52 -2.04
CA VAL A 70 11.23 10.33 -2.63
C VAL A 70 12.73 10.57 -2.67
N SER A 71 13.54 9.59 -2.27
CA SER A 71 15.00 9.72 -2.31
C SER A 71 15.52 9.67 -3.75
N ALA A 72 16.69 10.27 -4.02
CA ALA A 72 17.28 10.27 -5.36
C ALA A 72 17.51 8.86 -5.93
N ILE A 73 17.80 7.87 -5.06
CA ILE A 73 17.94 6.46 -5.46
C ILE A 73 16.58 5.91 -5.91
N ARG A 74 15.52 6.13 -5.13
CA ARG A 74 14.17 5.67 -5.44
C ARG A 74 13.61 6.35 -6.69
N GLU A 75 13.92 7.63 -6.91
CA GLU A 75 13.57 8.35 -8.14
C GLU A 75 14.20 7.70 -9.38
N LYS A 76 15.48 7.35 -9.34
CA LYS A 76 16.15 6.65 -10.45
C LYS A 76 15.48 5.31 -10.74
N LEU A 77 15.24 4.50 -9.71
CA LEU A 77 14.56 3.19 -9.85
C LEU A 77 13.15 3.33 -10.41
N ALA A 78 12.40 4.35 -9.99
CA ALA A 78 11.07 4.63 -10.52
C ALA A 78 11.10 4.98 -12.02
N ILE A 79 12.06 5.80 -12.45
CA ILE A 79 12.24 6.13 -13.87
C ILE A 79 12.70 4.92 -14.68
N GLU A 80 13.62 4.10 -14.16
CA GLU A 80 14.05 2.87 -14.82
C GLU A 80 12.91 1.86 -14.94
N PHE A 81 12.09 1.72 -13.90
CA PHE A 81 10.87 0.92 -13.94
C PHE A 81 9.94 1.39 -15.06
N ALA A 82 9.67 2.70 -15.13
CA ALA A 82 8.85 3.24 -16.21
C ALA A 82 9.50 3.00 -17.58
N ARG A 83 10.82 3.16 -17.72
CA ARG A 83 11.52 2.94 -18.99
C ARG A 83 11.42 1.48 -19.47
N THR A 84 11.50 0.53 -18.56
CA THR A 84 11.43 -0.91 -18.89
C THR A 84 10.03 -1.32 -19.36
N HIS A 85 8.98 -0.80 -18.71
CA HIS A 85 7.61 -1.28 -18.93
C HIS A 85 6.75 -0.35 -19.79
N HIS A 86 7.07 0.94 -19.82
CA HIS A 86 6.40 1.95 -20.65
C HIS A 86 7.35 3.10 -21.04
N PRO A 87 8.20 2.92 -22.06
CA PRO A 87 9.20 3.92 -22.47
C PRO A 87 8.65 5.33 -22.72
N GLU A 88 7.53 5.43 -23.45
CA GLU A 88 6.91 6.73 -23.77
C GLU A 88 6.48 7.53 -22.52
N LEU A 89 6.02 6.84 -21.46
CA LEU A 89 5.71 7.47 -20.19
C LEU A 89 6.97 7.99 -19.50
N ALA A 90 8.07 7.23 -19.54
CA ALA A 90 9.34 7.67 -18.98
C ALA A 90 9.82 8.96 -19.66
N ASP A 91 9.73 9.03 -20.99
CA ASP A 91 10.10 10.22 -21.77
C ASP A 91 9.21 11.42 -21.46
N LEU A 92 7.90 11.19 -21.29
CA LEU A 92 6.97 12.22 -20.85
C LEU A 92 7.35 12.76 -19.47
N ILE A 93 7.60 11.89 -18.50
CA ILE A 93 7.96 12.29 -17.13
C ILE A 93 9.28 13.07 -17.15
N GLN A 94 10.27 12.66 -17.94
CA GLN A 94 11.52 13.41 -18.07
C GLN A 94 11.32 14.82 -18.61
N ARG A 95 10.42 15.01 -19.59
CA ARG A 95 10.06 16.36 -20.09
C ARG A 95 9.39 17.21 -19.01
N LEU A 96 8.56 16.61 -18.15
CA LEU A 96 7.93 17.33 -17.03
C LEU A 96 8.96 17.91 -16.05
N LYS A 97 10.15 17.30 -15.92
CA LYS A 97 11.20 17.78 -15.01
C LYS A 97 11.57 19.25 -15.26
N LYS A 98 11.63 19.67 -16.53
CA LYS A 98 12.01 21.04 -16.92
C LYS A 98 10.82 22.01 -16.88
N HIS A 99 9.66 21.59 -17.39
CA HIS A 99 8.53 22.49 -17.64
C HIS A 99 7.47 22.50 -16.53
N LYS A 100 7.34 21.40 -15.78
CA LYS A 100 6.30 21.21 -14.75
C LYS A 100 6.86 20.42 -13.55
N PRO A 101 7.77 21.00 -12.75
CA PRO A 101 8.46 20.29 -11.68
C PRO A 101 7.55 19.74 -10.58
N ARG A 102 6.36 20.33 -10.37
CA ARG A 102 5.35 19.80 -9.44
C ARG A 102 4.77 18.48 -9.95
N GLU A 103 4.41 18.44 -11.23
CA GLU A 103 3.86 17.25 -11.88
C GLU A 103 4.91 16.14 -11.99
N TYR A 104 6.16 16.51 -12.24
CA TYR A 104 7.29 15.59 -12.16
C TYR A 104 7.36 14.88 -10.81
N LYS A 105 7.41 15.65 -9.70
CA LYS A 105 7.47 15.08 -8.35
C LYS A 105 6.28 14.18 -8.04
N ARG A 106 5.11 14.51 -8.56
CA ARG A 106 3.90 13.69 -8.40
C ARG A 106 4.01 12.38 -9.17
N ALA A 107 4.39 12.42 -10.45
CA ALA A 107 4.58 11.23 -11.27
C ALA A 107 5.64 10.28 -10.67
N ILE A 108 6.76 10.82 -10.18
CA ILE A 108 7.78 10.04 -9.49
C ILE A 108 7.22 9.34 -8.25
N ARG A 109 6.41 10.04 -7.43
CA ARG A 109 5.78 9.42 -6.24
C ARG A 109 4.82 8.30 -6.62
N ASP A 110 4.04 8.48 -7.67
CA ASP A 110 3.09 7.46 -8.13
C ASP A 110 3.82 6.21 -8.66
N LEU A 111 4.92 6.40 -9.39
CA LEU A 111 5.79 5.31 -9.83
C LEU A 111 6.45 4.60 -8.64
N ASP A 112 6.98 5.35 -7.68
CA ASP A 112 7.62 4.80 -6.48
C ASP A 112 6.64 3.99 -5.61
N SER A 113 5.39 4.46 -5.48
CA SER A 113 4.32 3.74 -4.81
C SER A 113 3.99 2.43 -5.52
N THR A 114 3.91 2.46 -6.85
CA THR A 114 3.68 1.27 -7.67
C THR A 114 4.81 0.25 -7.51
N LEU A 115 6.06 0.70 -7.60
CA LEU A 115 7.23 -0.14 -7.43
C LEU A 115 7.25 -0.78 -6.04
N THR A 116 6.99 0.00 -4.98
CA THR A 116 6.88 -0.51 -3.61
C THR A 116 5.80 -1.58 -3.48
N LYS A 117 4.65 -1.39 -4.14
CA LYS A 117 3.55 -2.36 -4.13
C LYS A 117 3.96 -3.66 -4.84
N LEU A 118 4.64 -3.56 -5.97
CA LEU A 118 5.15 -4.71 -6.72
C LEU A 118 6.22 -5.49 -5.92
N ASP A 119 7.16 -4.79 -5.27
CA ASP A 119 8.20 -5.42 -4.45
C ASP A 119 7.64 -6.31 -3.33
N ARG A 120 6.50 -5.92 -2.75
CA ARG A 120 5.80 -6.72 -1.71
C ARG A 120 5.28 -8.06 -2.24
N PHE A 121 4.88 -8.12 -3.50
CA PHE A 121 4.31 -9.33 -4.09
C PHE A 121 5.38 -10.24 -4.69
N LYS A 122 6.50 -9.68 -5.16
CA LYS A 122 7.56 -10.40 -5.88
C LYS A 122 8.01 -11.72 -5.23
N LYS A 123 8.06 -11.79 -3.90
CA LYS A 123 8.48 -13.00 -3.16
C LYS A 123 7.34 -13.87 -2.62
N ARG A 124 6.14 -13.30 -2.47
CA ARG A 124 5.03 -13.91 -1.75
C ARG A 124 3.95 -14.46 -2.68
N ASP A 125 3.72 -13.79 -3.80
CA ASP A 125 2.57 -14.02 -4.67
C ASP A 125 2.91 -13.56 -6.09
N ASN A 126 3.42 -14.50 -6.89
CA ASN A 126 3.91 -14.21 -8.24
C ASN A 126 2.77 -13.81 -9.18
N ASP A 127 1.61 -14.47 -9.07
CA ASP A 127 0.42 -14.12 -9.86
C ASP A 127 -0.05 -12.71 -9.56
N ARG A 128 -0.09 -12.32 -8.27
CA ARG A 128 -0.45 -10.96 -7.87
C ARG A 128 0.57 -9.93 -8.32
N TYR A 129 1.86 -10.28 -8.34
CA TYR A 129 2.91 -9.43 -8.92
C TYR A 129 2.65 -9.19 -10.41
N ARG A 130 2.50 -10.28 -11.19
CA ARG A 130 2.24 -10.23 -12.63
C ARG A 130 1.00 -9.41 -12.96
N LEU A 131 -0.14 -9.73 -12.35
CA LEU A 131 -1.42 -9.04 -12.58
C LEU A 131 -1.37 -7.55 -12.21
N THR A 132 -0.64 -7.20 -11.15
CA THR A 132 -0.48 -5.79 -10.75
C THR A 132 0.38 -5.02 -11.77
N LEU A 133 1.42 -5.67 -12.31
CA LEU A 133 2.31 -5.07 -13.30
C LEU A 133 1.58 -4.86 -14.63
N GLU A 134 0.94 -5.91 -15.17
CA GLU A 134 0.17 -5.84 -16.41
C GLU A 134 -0.94 -4.78 -16.32
N ARG A 135 -1.65 -4.72 -15.18
CA ARG A 135 -2.67 -3.70 -14.97
C ARG A 135 -2.09 -2.29 -14.95
N TRP A 136 -0.90 -2.10 -14.38
CA TRP A 136 -0.22 -0.81 -14.39
C TRP A 136 0.21 -0.40 -15.81
N GLU A 137 0.72 -1.33 -16.62
CA GLU A 137 1.08 -1.08 -18.02
C GLU A 137 -0.14 -0.66 -18.85
N VAL A 138 -1.26 -1.38 -18.70
CA VAL A 138 -2.53 -1.04 -19.38
C VAL A 138 -3.05 0.31 -18.88
N ASP A 139 -3.09 0.55 -17.57
CA ASP A 139 -3.58 1.82 -17.00
C ASP A 139 -2.74 3.02 -17.46
N SER A 140 -1.41 2.85 -17.62
CA SER A 140 -0.54 3.92 -18.11
C SER A 140 -0.76 4.23 -19.60
N ARG A 141 -0.91 3.19 -20.44
CA ARG A 141 -1.28 3.36 -21.85
C ARG A 141 -2.65 4.02 -22.02
N ILE A 142 -3.65 3.63 -21.22
CA ILE A 142 -4.98 4.25 -21.21
C ILE A 142 -4.88 5.75 -20.95
N ARG A 143 -4.04 6.19 -20.01
CA ARG A 143 -3.89 7.62 -19.70
C ARG A 143 -3.31 8.41 -20.87
N LEU A 144 -2.29 7.88 -21.54
CA LEU A 144 -1.72 8.52 -22.71
C LEU A 144 -2.71 8.54 -23.88
N MET A 145 -3.39 7.43 -24.11
CA MET A 145 -4.38 7.32 -25.18
C MET A 145 -5.57 8.25 -24.94
N ALA A 146 -6.09 8.32 -23.72
CA ALA A 146 -7.16 9.25 -23.36
C ALA A 146 -6.75 10.72 -23.57
N ALA A 147 -5.50 11.07 -23.24
CA ALA A 147 -4.98 12.41 -23.52
C ALA A 147 -4.90 12.69 -25.03
N ARG A 148 -4.48 11.70 -25.83
CA ARG A 148 -4.44 11.80 -27.29
C ARG A 148 -5.83 11.97 -27.89
N VAL A 149 -6.79 11.11 -27.52
CA VAL A 149 -8.20 11.21 -27.92
C VAL A 149 -8.76 12.60 -27.58
N SER A 150 -8.47 13.12 -26.38
CA SER A 150 -8.94 14.45 -25.98
C SER A 150 -8.39 15.60 -26.82
N ILE A 151 -7.24 15.43 -27.49
CA ILE A 151 -6.60 16.47 -28.31
C ILE A 151 -6.96 16.28 -29.79
N MET A 152 -6.93 15.04 -30.28
CA MET A 152 -7.04 14.72 -31.70
C MET A 152 -8.45 14.29 -32.11
N GLY A 153 -9.22 13.67 -31.21
CA GLY A 153 -10.60 13.22 -31.45
C GLY A 153 -10.74 12.21 -32.59
N SER A 154 -9.71 11.39 -32.87
CA SER A 154 -9.75 10.45 -33.99
C SER A 154 -10.51 9.15 -33.62
N SER A 155 -11.27 8.61 -34.57
CA SER A 155 -12.01 7.35 -34.37
C SER A 155 -11.11 6.14 -34.15
N GLU A 156 -9.87 6.17 -34.65
CA GLU A 156 -8.86 5.13 -34.45
C GLU A 156 -8.35 5.12 -33.01
N ASP A 157 -7.97 6.29 -32.47
CA ASP A 157 -7.53 6.42 -31.08
C ASP A 157 -8.65 6.01 -30.09
N GLU A 158 -9.91 6.30 -30.42
CA GLU A 158 -11.06 5.86 -29.63
C GLU A 158 -11.23 4.34 -29.62
N ALA A 159 -11.03 3.69 -30.78
CA ALA A 159 -11.10 2.24 -30.89
C ALA A 159 -9.97 1.55 -30.12
N GLU A 160 -8.76 2.11 -30.17
CA GLU A 160 -7.61 1.63 -29.39
C GLU A 160 -7.85 1.81 -27.88
N LEU A 161 -8.34 2.98 -27.46
CA LEU A 161 -8.70 3.24 -26.06
C LEU A 161 -9.74 2.24 -25.55
N LYS A 162 -10.76 1.95 -26.36
CA LYS A 162 -11.78 0.94 -26.04
C LYS A 162 -11.18 -0.46 -25.87
N THR A 163 -10.18 -0.81 -26.66
CA THR A 163 -9.47 -2.09 -26.57
C THR A 163 -8.67 -2.19 -25.27
N LEU A 164 -7.93 -1.15 -24.91
CA LEU A 164 -7.20 -1.09 -23.65
C LEU A 164 -8.15 -1.17 -22.44
N LEU A 165 -9.32 -0.52 -22.51
CA LEU A 165 -10.33 -0.60 -21.46
C LEU A 165 -10.90 -2.01 -21.28
N LYS A 166 -11.08 -2.77 -22.36
CA LYS A 166 -11.46 -4.20 -22.28
C LYS A 166 -10.37 -5.01 -21.58
N GLN A 167 -9.12 -4.86 -21.99
CA GLN A 167 -7.98 -5.54 -21.35
C GLN A 167 -7.90 -5.24 -19.85
N ARG A 168 -8.16 -4.00 -19.45
CA ARG A 168 -8.23 -3.61 -18.02
C ARG A 168 -9.31 -4.39 -17.26
N MET A 169 -10.48 -4.58 -17.87
CA MET A 169 -11.57 -5.34 -17.25
C MET A 169 -11.24 -6.82 -17.15
N ASP A 170 -10.60 -7.40 -18.18
CA ASP A 170 -10.15 -8.78 -18.17
C ASP A 170 -9.11 -9.03 -17.07
N LEU A 171 -8.11 -8.15 -16.94
CA LEU A 171 -7.12 -8.22 -15.85
C LEU A 171 -7.77 -8.06 -14.46
N GLN A 172 -8.80 -7.22 -14.33
CA GLN A 172 -9.51 -7.07 -13.08
C GLN A 172 -10.32 -8.32 -12.72
N LEU A 173 -10.95 -8.95 -13.72
CA LEU A 173 -11.64 -10.22 -13.53
C LEU A 173 -10.66 -11.32 -13.10
N GLU A 174 -9.50 -11.42 -13.75
CA GLU A 174 -8.48 -12.39 -13.42
C GLU A 174 -7.92 -12.19 -12.01
N PHE A 175 -7.65 -10.93 -11.63
CA PHE A 175 -7.25 -10.58 -10.27
C PHE A 175 -8.29 -11.02 -9.23
N LEU A 176 -9.57 -10.76 -9.47
CA LEU A 176 -10.63 -11.18 -8.55
C LEU A 176 -10.77 -12.70 -8.45
N LYS A 177 -10.57 -13.43 -9.56
CA LYS A 177 -10.54 -14.90 -9.55
C LYS A 177 -9.36 -15.43 -8.71
N HIS A 178 -8.19 -14.81 -8.81
CA HIS A 178 -7.04 -15.16 -7.97
C HIS A 178 -7.31 -14.90 -6.49
N GLU A 179 -7.82 -13.71 -6.13
CA GLU A 179 -8.14 -13.39 -4.73
C GLU A 179 -9.22 -14.33 -4.17
N LYS A 180 -10.22 -14.70 -4.98
CA LYS A 180 -11.23 -15.72 -4.62
C LYS A 180 -10.56 -17.05 -4.29
N ALA A 181 -9.69 -17.57 -5.15
CA ALA A 181 -9.00 -18.83 -4.93
C ALA A 181 -8.12 -18.80 -3.65
N GLN A 182 -7.46 -17.66 -3.37
CA GLN A 182 -6.68 -17.48 -2.15
C GLN A 182 -7.57 -17.42 -0.89
N ALA A 183 -8.75 -16.80 -0.99
CA ALA A 183 -9.71 -16.75 0.10
C ALA A 183 -10.28 -18.15 0.40
N GLU A 184 -10.63 -18.93 -0.62
CA GLU A 184 -11.12 -20.31 -0.48
C GLU A 184 -10.08 -21.21 0.21
N LYS A 185 -8.78 -21.08 -0.13
CA LYS A 185 -7.71 -21.80 0.58
C LYS A 185 -7.62 -21.43 2.06
N ARG A 186 -7.88 -20.17 2.42
CA ARG A 186 -7.91 -19.72 3.82
C ARG A 186 -9.15 -20.25 4.53
N LEU A 187 -10.30 -20.21 3.86
CA LEU A 187 -11.56 -20.74 4.37
C LEU A 187 -11.41 -22.24 4.71
N GLN A 188 -10.88 -23.05 3.80
CA GLN A 188 -10.65 -24.48 4.05
C GLN A 188 -9.73 -24.75 5.25
N LYS A 189 -8.74 -23.89 5.50
CA LYS A 189 -7.86 -24.03 6.68
C LYS A 189 -8.60 -23.70 7.97
N LEU A 190 -9.43 -22.66 7.95
CA LEU A 190 -10.26 -22.28 9.09
C LEU A 190 -11.30 -23.36 9.38
N GLU A 191 -11.98 -23.88 8.36
CA GLU A 191 -12.94 -24.99 8.50
C GLU A 191 -12.28 -26.23 9.11
N LYS A 192 -11.08 -26.61 8.67
CA LYS A 192 -10.33 -27.71 9.28
C LYS A 192 -9.97 -27.43 10.74
N SER A 193 -9.56 -26.20 11.07
CA SER A 193 -9.25 -25.83 12.45
C SER A 193 -10.49 -25.83 13.34
N ILE A 194 -11.64 -25.42 12.82
CA ILE A 194 -12.91 -25.46 13.52
C ILE A 194 -13.29 -26.91 13.79
N ALA A 195 -13.28 -27.76 12.76
CA ALA A 195 -13.62 -29.17 12.89
C ALA A 195 -12.69 -29.92 13.88
N ASP A 196 -11.40 -29.63 13.88
CA ASP A 196 -10.45 -30.20 14.84
C ASP A 196 -10.79 -29.81 16.28
N ILE A 197 -11.12 -28.53 16.52
CA ILE A 197 -11.52 -28.06 17.85
C ILE A 197 -12.86 -28.68 18.26
N GLU A 198 -13.85 -28.75 17.36
CA GLU A 198 -15.16 -29.34 17.64
C GLU A 198 -15.05 -30.84 17.96
N GLN A 199 -14.22 -31.58 17.23
CA GLN A 199 -14.05 -33.03 17.41
C GLN A 199 -13.17 -33.38 18.61
N ASN A 200 -12.14 -32.58 18.88
CA ASN A 200 -11.12 -32.88 19.88
C ASN A 200 -11.14 -31.94 21.09
N HIS A 201 -12.25 -31.21 21.30
CA HIS A 201 -12.39 -30.14 22.30
C HIS A 201 -11.79 -30.52 23.66
N ASP A 202 -12.31 -31.57 24.29
CA ASP A 202 -11.90 -31.95 25.66
C ASP A 202 -10.43 -32.40 25.72
N LYS A 203 -9.97 -33.11 24.68
CA LYS A 203 -8.56 -33.51 24.57
C LYS A 203 -7.64 -32.29 24.46
N LEU A 204 -8.06 -31.26 23.71
CA LEU A 204 -7.30 -30.02 23.58
C LEU A 204 -7.27 -29.28 24.92
N VAL A 205 -8.41 -29.18 25.62
CA VAL A 205 -8.50 -28.60 26.98
C VAL A 205 -7.57 -29.31 27.95
N ASP A 206 -7.60 -30.65 27.99
CA ASP A 206 -6.73 -31.45 28.87
C ASP A 206 -5.24 -31.23 28.54
N SER A 207 -4.92 -31.13 27.25
CA SER A 207 -3.56 -30.87 26.80
C SER A 207 -3.05 -29.50 27.24
N GLU A 208 -3.90 -28.47 27.17
CA GLU A 208 -3.58 -27.11 27.61
C GLU A 208 -3.45 -27.04 29.14
N LEU A 209 -4.37 -27.67 29.88
CA LEU A 209 -4.28 -27.78 31.33
C LEU A 209 -2.97 -28.48 31.76
N ALA A 210 -2.58 -29.55 31.06
CA ALA A 210 -1.33 -30.24 31.32
C ALA A 210 -0.08 -29.38 31.05
N LYS A 211 -0.09 -28.54 29.99
CA LYS A 211 1.01 -27.61 29.70
C LYS A 211 1.14 -26.54 30.78
N ILE A 212 0.02 -25.96 31.22
CA ILE A 212 -0.02 -24.96 32.31
C ILE A 212 0.47 -25.58 33.62
N ASN A 213 0.01 -26.77 33.97
CA ASN A 213 0.47 -27.45 35.18
C ASN A 213 1.98 -27.74 35.18
N ARG A 214 2.55 -28.07 34.00
CA ARG A 214 4.01 -28.23 33.86
C ARG A 214 4.77 -26.92 34.04
N SER A 215 4.27 -25.81 33.48
CA SER A 215 4.93 -24.50 33.61
C SER A 215 4.91 -24.00 35.05
N ILE A 216 3.78 -24.14 35.76
CA ILE A 216 3.65 -23.79 37.19
C ILE A 216 4.66 -24.58 38.03
N LYS A 217 4.74 -25.90 37.84
CA LYS A 217 5.71 -26.75 38.56
C LYS A 217 7.16 -26.33 38.31
N LYS A 218 7.52 -25.98 37.07
CA LYS A 218 8.87 -25.54 36.70
C LYS A 218 9.25 -24.21 37.37
N THR A 219 8.35 -23.23 37.39
CA THR A 219 8.56 -21.93 38.04
C THR A 219 8.69 -22.08 39.56
N GLY A 220 7.87 -22.92 40.18
CA GLY A 220 7.96 -23.21 41.62
C GLY A 220 9.27 -23.88 42.03
N GLN A 221 9.83 -24.76 41.19
CA GLN A 221 11.14 -25.39 41.43
C GLN A 221 12.32 -24.43 41.22
N SER A 222 12.22 -23.48 40.28
CA SER A 222 13.23 -22.44 40.08
C SER A 222 13.37 -21.51 41.28
N ASN A 223 12.24 -21.06 41.86
CA ASN A 223 12.24 -20.20 43.05
C ASN A 223 12.73 -20.92 44.32
N LYS A 224 12.66 -22.25 44.37
CA LYS A 224 13.12 -23.05 45.51
C LYS A 224 14.63 -23.33 45.50
N LYS A 225 15.32 -23.08 44.39
CA LYS A 225 16.78 -23.24 44.24
C LYS A 225 17.56 -21.92 44.36
N GLN A 226 16.86 -20.78 44.43
CA GLN A 226 17.45 -19.43 44.58
C GLN A 226 17.30 -18.85 46.01
N LYS A 227 16.74 -19.63 46.94
CA LYS A 227 16.75 -19.38 48.39
C LYS A 227 17.68 -20.40 49.03
#